data_AF-A0A543Q0U0-F1
#
_entry.id   AF-A0A543Q0U0-F1
#
_cell.length_a   1.000
_cell.length_b   1.000
_cell.length_c   1.000
_cell.angle_alpha   90.00
_cell.angle_beta   90.00
_cell.angle_gamma   90.00
#
_symmetry.space_group_name_H-M   'P 1'
#
loop_
_entity.id
_entity.type
_entity.pdbx_description
1 polymer ?
#
loop_
_entity_poly.entity_id
_entity_poly.type
_entity_poly.pdbx_seq_one_letter_code
_entity_poly.pdbx_strand_id
1 'polypeptide(L)'
;MIHALKNLHRTCLTLCLLLGVLLVQSASTVAVAGPATGSDGDQDYWQALTHTHYIQEGSKGPIIYDFYDPNCPYCHEIYTWLQNPIHNKQIQVRFITVGFLTPSSAGKAAAILAAKDPLAALKLNENKFSTKDGPEGGIDPAPIAVQNKMSDVLNFNASLLVNKEAEVLGIPGASVPFLVYRQDGKIRYVPGLPNNKQWSEIIHAQ
;
A
#
# COMPACT_ATOMS: atom_id res chain seq x y z
N MET A 1 1.21 -101.32 -3.39
CA MET A 1 2.50 -101.90 -3.82
C MET A 1 3.48 -100.76 -4.07
N ILE A 2 4.63 -100.88 -3.42
CA ILE A 2 5.73 -99.91 -3.30
C ILE A 2 6.50 -99.80 -4.63
N HIS A 3 6.88 -98.59 -5.04
CA HIS A 3 7.98 -98.28 -5.99
C HIS A 3 8.56 -96.92 -5.56
N ALA A 4 9.55 -96.82 -4.67
CA ALA A 4 10.98 -97.08 -4.86
C ALA A 4 11.61 -96.27 -6.01
N LEU A 5 12.28 -95.15 -5.69
CA LEU A 5 13.49 -94.59 -6.36
C LEU A 5 13.83 -93.22 -5.70
N LYS A 6 14.61 -93.23 -4.61
CA LYS A 6 16.06 -92.96 -4.55
C LYS A 6 16.47 -91.48 -4.77
N ASN A 7 16.50 -90.77 -3.64
CA ASN A 7 17.59 -89.96 -3.09
C ASN A 7 18.48 -89.10 -4.02
N LEU A 8 18.24 -87.79 -3.93
CA LEU A 8 19.13 -86.80 -3.28
C LEU A 8 20.61 -86.76 -3.73
N HIS A 9 20.91 -85.81 -4.64
CA HIS A 9 22.25 -85.29 -4.96
C HIS A 9 22.38 -83.89 -4.31
N ARG A 10 23.34 -83.70 -3.37
CA ARG A 10 24.71 -83.17 -3.57
C ARG A 10 24.73 -81.67 -3.95
N THR A 11 24.90 -80.75 -2.99
CA THR A 11 26.15 -80.11 -2.45
C THR A 11 26.73 -78.94 -3.28
N CYS A 12 27.37 -77.99 -2.56
CA CYS A 12 28.11 -76.76 -2.97
C CYS A 12 27.24 -75.51 -3.20
N LEU A 13 27.12 -74.54 -2.29
CA LEU A 13 28.11 -73.71 -1.57
C LEU A 13 28.79 -72.63 -2.45
N THR A 14 28.45 -71.37 -2.12
CA THR A 14 29.29 -70.15 -2.14
C THR A 14 29.63 -69.41 -3.45
N LEU A 15 29.13 -68.16 -3.52
CA LEU A 15 29.91 -66.90 -3.55
C LEU A 15 30.08 -66.14 -4.89
N CYS A 16 29.86 -64.81 -4.80
CA CYS A 16 30.32 -63.72 -5.67
C CYS A 16 29.63 -63.59 -7.06
N LEU A 17 29.27 -62.42 -7.61
CA LEU A 17 29.70 -61.04 -7.45
C LEU A 17 28.57 -60.06 -7.82
N LEU A 18 28.43 -59.01 -7.00
CA LEU A 18 28.30 -57.59 -7.35
C LEU A 18 27.89 -57.24 -8.81
N LEU A 19 26.64 -56.79 -8.99
CA LEU A 19 26.34 -55.71 -9.92
C LEU A 19 25.70 -54.56 -9.14
N GLY A 20 26.50 -53.51 -8.98
CA GLY A 20 26.05 -52.23 -8.46
C GLY A 20 25.08 -51.56 -9.42
N VAL A 21 23.96 -51.11 -8.86
CA VAL A 21 23.25 -49.94 -9.34
C VAL A 21 22.90 -49.14 -8.09
N LEU A 22 23.84 -48.29 -7.65
CA LEU A 22 23.49 -47.17 -6.79
C LEU A 22 22.65 -46.23 -7.66
N LEU A 23 21.34 -46.27 -7.49
CA LEU A 23 20.45 -45.19 -7.89
C LEU A 23 20.84 -43.97 -7.04
N VAL A 24 21.76 -43.15 -7.56
CA VAL A 24 21.96 -41.79 -7.08
C VAL A 24 20.69 -41.04 -7.45
N GLN A 25 19.71 -41.06 -6.55
CA GLN A 25 18.60 -40.13 -6.62
C GLN A 25 19.18 -38.75 -6.37
N SER A 26 19.43 -37.99 -7.44
CA SER A 26 19.66 -36.56 -7.36
C SER A 26 18.38 -35.94 -6.81
N ALA A 27 18.31 -35.80 -5.48
CA ALA A 27 17.31 -34.98 -4.82
C ALA A 27 17.52 -33.55 -5.34
N SER A 28 16.71 -33.18 -6.33
CA SER A 28 16.62 -31.80 -6.78
C SER A 28 15.99 -31.04 -5.61
N THR A 29 16.82 -30.34 -4.84
CA THR A 29 16.31 -29.35 -3.89
C THR A 29 15.62 -28.27 -4.71
N VAL A 30 14.29 -28.38 -4.84
CA VAL A 30 13.47 -27.25 -5.22
C VAL A 30 13.67 -26.24 -4.09
N ALA A 31 14.46 -25.20 -4.36
CA ALA A 31 14.50 -24.04 -3.49
C ALA A 31 13.08 -23.46 -3.49
N VAL A 32 12.32 -23.76 -2.43
CA VAL A 32 11.11 -23.02 -2.13
C VAL A 32 11.60 -21.62 -1.80
N ALA A 33 11.44 -20.69 -2.74
CA ALA A 33 11.65 -19.28 -2.49
C ALA A 33 10.84 -18.92 -1.24
N GLY A 34 11.52 -18.44 -0.20
CA GLY A 34 10.84 -17.85 0.95
C GLY A 34 9.98 -16.67 0.49
N PRO A 35 9.01 -16.21 1.31
CA PRO A 35 8.10 -15.15 0.91
C PRO A 35 8.90 -13.93 0.46
N ALA A 36 8.69 -13.51 -0.79
CA ALA A 36 9.23 -12.27 -1.29
C ALA A 36 8.70 -11.10 -0.44
N THR A 37 9.59 -10.14 -0.21
CA THR A 37 9.37 -8.88 0.47
C THR A 37 8.29 -8.04 -0.23
N GLY A 38 7.08 -8.00 0.33
CA GLY A 38 5.92 -7.29 -0.25
C GLY A 38 5.36 -8.05 -1.44
N SER A 39 4.05 -8.27 -1.50
CA SER A 39 3.46 -8.96 -2.66
C SER A 39 3.71 -8.14 -3.94
N ASP A 40 3.84 -8.79 -5.11
CA ASP A 40 4.02 -8.07 -6.38
C ASP A 40 2.95 -6.98 -6.57
N GLY A 41 1.71 -7.23 -6.12
CA GLY A 41 0.61 -6.26 -6.13
C GLY A 41 0.80 -5.03 -5.22
N ASP A 42 1.52 -5.14 -4.10
CA ASP A 42 1.85 -3.98 -3.26
C ASP A 42 2.89 -3.08 -3.93
N GLN A 43 3.84 -3.67 -4.64
CA GLN A 43 4.85 -2.90 -5.38
C GLN A 43 4.21 -2.20 -6.59
N ASP A 44 3.32 -2.87 -7.31
CA ASP A 44 2.54 -2.28 -8.39
C ASP A 44 1.66 -1.13 -7.89
N TYR A 45 1.00 -1.30 -6.74
CA TYR A 45 0.23 -0.24 -6.10
C TYR A 45 1.11 0.96 -5.74
N TRP A 46 2.26 0.73 -5.11
CA TRP A 46 3.21 1.79 -4.78
C TRP A 46 3.66 2.55 -6.03
N GLN A 47 3.90 1.85 -7.14
CA GLN A 47 4.24 2.49 -8.41
C GLN A 47 3.06 3.30 -8.96
N ALA A 48 1.83 2.80 -8.88
CA ALA A 48 0.65 3.54 -9.30
C ALA A 48 0.48 4.86 -8.53
N LEU A 49 0.80 4.89 -7.23
CA LEU A 49 0.77 6.11 -6.42
C LEU A 49 1.72 7.19 -6.97
N THR A 50 2.86 6.81 -7.56
CA THR A 50 3.80 7.79 -8.15
C THR A 50 3.24 8.49 -9.39
N HIS A 51 2.19 7.94 -10.01
CA HIS A 51 1.54 8.51 -11.20
C HIS A 51 0.35 9.40 -10.84
N THR A 52 -0.03 9.48 -9.57
CA THR A 52 -1.04 10.43 -9.11
C THR A 52 -0.54 11.87 -9.23
N HIS A 53 -1.44 12.83 -9.41
CA HIS A 53 -1.12 14.26 -9.28
C HIS A 53 -1.02 14.64 -7.79
N TYR A 54 -0.14 13.96 -7.06
CA TYR A 54 0.06 14.22 -5.64
C TYR A 54 0.67 15.61 -5.41
N ILE A 55 0.37 16.18 -4.25
CA ILE A 55 0.94 17.45 -3.78
C ILE A 55 2.03 17.11 -2.78
N GLN A 56 3.29 17.42 -3.11
CA GLN A 56 4.40 17.10 -2.24
C GLN A 56 4.68 18.22 -1.23
N GLU A 57 4.82 17.85 0.04
CA GLU A 57 5.35 18.72 1.10
C GLU A 57 6.52 18.04 1.82
N GLY A 58 7.57 18.80 2.11
CA GLY A 58 8.82 18.26 2.65
C GLY A 58 9.83 17.86 1.56
N SER A 59 11.07 17.59 1.98
CA SER A 59 12.19 17.41 1.05
C SER A 59 13.15 16.28 1.41
N LYS A 60 12.99 15.65 2.58
CA LYS A 60 13.87 14.60 3.09
C LYS A 60 13.08 13.61 3.93
N GLY A 61 13.67 12.44 4.16
CA GLY A 61 13.06 11.36 4.91
C GLY A 61 12.19 10.45 4.03
N PRO A 62 11.64 9.38 4.63
CA PRO A 62 10.66 8.52 3.98
C PRO A 62 9.49 9.29 3.37
N ILE A 63 8.97 8.73 2.28
CA ILE A 63 7.77 9.20 1.61
C ILE A 63 6.56 8.55 2.27
N ILE A 64 5.57 9.36 2.61
CA ILE A 64 4.24 8.93 3.01
C ILE A 64 3.25 9.48 1.98
N TYR A 65 2.38 8.62 1.47
CA TYR A 65 1.20 9.06 0.74
C TYR A 65 0.04 9.21 1.72
N ASP A 66 -0.73 10.27 1.56
CA ASP A 66 -1.92 10.55 2.38
C ASP A 66 -3.10 10.85 1.47
N PHE A 67 -4.03 9.91 1.37
CA PHE A 67 -5.30 10.15 0.69
C PHE A 67 -6.20 10.98 1.60
N TYR A 68 -6.59 12.16 1.13
CA TYR A 68 -7.37 13.10 1.94
C TYR A 68 -8.48 13.78 1.12
N ASP A 69 -9.56 14.16 1.80
CA ASP A 69 -10.63 15.00 1.25
C ASP A 69 -10.57 16.40 1.91
N PRO A 70 -10.73 17.49 1.15
CA PRO A 70 -10.64 18.86 1.69
C PRO A 70 -11.58 19.19 2.85
N ASN A 71 -12.67 18.45 3.01
CA ASN A 71 -13.68 18.67 4.06
C ASN A 71 -13.62 17.63 5.20
N CYS A 72 -12.60 16.78 5.19
CA CYS A 72 -12.44 15.70 6.17
C CYS A 72 -11.79 16.21 7.48
N PRO A 73 -12.50 16.18 8.63
CA PRO A 73 -11.94 16.67 9.88
C PRO A 73 -10.76 15.82 10.38
N TYR A 74 -10.80 14.50 10.18
CA TYR A 74 -9.68 13.63 10.55
C TYR A 74 -8.47 13.82 9.64
N CYS A 75 -8.68 14.17 8.39
CA CYS A 75 -7.61 14.50 7.46
C CYS A 75 -6.97 15.84 7.87
N HIS A 76 -7.76 16.81 8.31
CA HIS A 76 -7.26 18.05 8.90
C HIS A 76 -6.41 17.82 10.15
N GLU A 77 -6.83 16.91 11.04
CA GLU A 77 -6.03 16.51 12.20
C GLU A 77 -4.69 15.88 11.80
N ILE A 78 -4.69 14.98 10.81
CA ILE A 78 -3.47 14.38 10.27
C ILE A 78 -2.57 15.43 9.65
N TYR A 79 -3.11 16.30 8.78
CA TYR A 79 -2.35 17.37 8.16
C TYR A 79 -1.65 18.25 9.20
N THR A 80 -2.37 18.62 10.26
CA THR A 80 -1.84 19.45 11.36
C THR A 80 -0.72 18.72 12.10
N TRP A 81 -0.89 17.44 12.40
CA TRP A 81 0.12 16.63 13.07
C TRP A 81 1.40 16.49 12.23
N LEU A 82 1.25 16.28 10.91
CA LEU A 82 2.35 16.09 9.96
C LEU A 82 3.25 17.32 9.82
N GLN A 83 2.77 18.53 10.15
CA GLN A 83 3.56 19.76 10.00
C GLN A 83 4.88 19.72 10.77
N ASN A 84 4.89 19.18 12.00
CA ASN A 84 6.10 19.10 12.80
C ASN A 84 7.17 18.15 12.22
N PRO A 85 6.89 16.86 11.93
CA PRO A 85 7.89 15.97 11.34
C PRO A 85 8.30 16.38 9.92
N ILE A 86 7.41 17.00 9.12
CA ILE A 86 7.78 17.61 7.84
C ILE A 86 8.81 18.73 8.05
N HIS A 87 8.53 19.67 8.95
CA HIS A 87 9.43 20.79 9.26
C HIS A 87 10.79 20.30 9.75
N ASN A 88 10.80 19.25 10.56
CA ASN A 88 12.01 18.64 11.09
C ASN A 88 12.73 17.72 10.09
N LYS A 89 12.26 17.65 8.83
CA LYS A 89 12.86 16.87 7.74
C LYS A 89 12.91 15.36 8.04
N GLN A 90 12.01 14.89 8.90
CA GLN A 90 11.90 13.49 9.28
C GLN A 90 11.12 12.70 8.21
N ILE A 91 10.20 13.36 7.53
CA ILE A 91 9.35 12.77 6.50
C ILE A 91 9.14 13.76 5.35
N GLN A 92 8.70 13.24 4.21
CA GLN A 92 8.05 14.02 3.16
C GLN A 92 6.70 13.37 2.84
N VAL A 93 5.69 14.20 2.61
CA VAL A 93 4.31 13.74 2.39
C VAL A 93 3.91 14.04 0.96
N ARG A 94 3.21 13.10 0.34
CA ARG A 94 2.57 13.21 -0.96
C ARG A 94 1.07 13.10 -0.75
N PHE A 95 0.41 14.25 -0.63
CA PHE A 95 -1.04 14.32 -0.44
C PHE A 95 -1.74 13.96 -1.75
N ILE A 96 -2.58 12.94 -1.72
CA ILE A 96 -3.40 12.50 -2.85
C ILE A 96 -4.83 12.96 -2.61
N THR A 97 -5.22 14.03 -3.30
CA THR A 97 -6.54 14.64 -3.11
C THR A 97 -7.65 13.78 -3.70
N VAL A 98 -8.65 13.46 -2.90
CA VAL A 98 -9.97 12.97 -3.33
C VAL A 98 -11.03 14.03 -2.99
N GLY A 99 -12.28 13.83 -3.41
CA GLY A 99 -13.33 14.85 -3.23
C GLY A 99 -14.73 14.28 -3.28
N PHE A 100 -15.11 13.47 -2.29
CA PHE A 100 -16.38 12.75 -2.27
C PHE A 100 -17.19 12.90 -0.97
N LEU A 101 -16.64 13.48 0.11
CA LEU A 101 -17.29 13.47 1.42
C LEU A 101 -18.54 14.35 1.51
N THR A 102 -18.49 15.54 0.91
CA THR A 102 -19.61 16.50 0.93
C THR A 102 -19.85 17.06 -0.47
N PRO A 103 -21.00 17.73 -0.71
CA PRO A 103 -21.26 18.35 -2.02
C PRO A 103 -20.19 19.35 -2.48
N SER A 104 -19.47 20.00 -1.56
CA SER A 104 -18.40 20.95 -1.90
C SER A 104 -17.03 20.29 -2.10
N SER A 105 -16.84 19.02 -1.71
CA SER A 105 -15.53 18.34 -1.72
C SER A 105 -14.90 18.29 -3.11
N ALA A 106 -15.62 17.85 -4.14
CA ALA A 106 -15.09 17.77 -5.51
C ALA A 106 -14.64 19.14 -6.04
N GLY A 107 -15.41 20.19 -5.75
CA GLY A 107 -15.08 21.55 -6.16
C GLY A 107 -13.84 22.10 -5.47
N LYS A 108 -13.70 21.87 -4.16
CA LYS A 108 -12.49 22.28 -3.40
C LYS A 108 -11.27 21.48 -3.81
N ALA A 109 -11.42 20.18 -4.03
CA ALA A 109 -10.35 19.30 -4.50
C ALA A 109 -9.83 19.77 -5.87
N ALA A 110 -10.74 20.09 -6.80
CA ALA A 110 -10.39 20.66 -8.09
C ALA A 110 -9.72 22.04 -7.96
N ALA A 111 -10.15 22.89 -7.01
CA ALA A 111 -9.53 24.19 -6.75
C ALA A 111 -8.07 24.04 -6.30
N ILE A 112 -7.81 23.07 -5.42
CA ILE A 112 -6.46 22.77 -4.94
C ILE A 112 -5.59 22.24 -6.09
N LEU A 113 -6.04 21.21 -6.81
CA LEU A 113 -5.25 20.56 -7.86
C LEU A 113 -4.99 21.46 -9.08
N ALA A 114 -5.93 22.34 -9.43
CA ALA A 114 -5.80 23.25 -10.57
C ALA A 114 -5.07 24.56 -10.23
N ALA A 115 -4.71 24.78 -8.97
CA ALA A 115 -4.01 25.98 -8.56
C ALA A 115 -2.61 26.06 -9.21
N LYS A 116 -2.13 27.28 -9.45
CA LYS A 116 -0.75 27.51 -9.89
C LYS A 116 0.28 26.95 -8.90
N ASP A 117 -0.06 27.00 -7.62
CA ASP A 117 0.70 26.40 -6.52
C ASP A 117 -0.27 25.52 -5.71
N PRO A 118 -0.37 24.22 -6.03
CA PRO A 118 -1.26 23.30 -5.33
C PRO A 118 -0.93 23.16 -3.84
N LEU A 119 0.33 23.27 -3.45
CA LEU A 119 0.73 23.20 -2.05
C LEU A 119 0.24 24.43 -1.27
N ALA A 120 0.37 25.63 -1.84
CA ALA A 120 -0.20 26.83 -1.23
C ALA A 120 -1.74 26.76 -1.13
N ALA A 121 -2.41 26.17 -2.12
CA ALA A 121 -3.86 25.98 -2.10
C ALA A 121 -4.31 24.95 -1.05
N LEU A 122 -3.59 23.82 -0.92
CA LEU A 122 -3.77 22.86 0.18
C LEU A 122 -3.64 23.56 1.54
N LYS A 123 -2.55 24.31 1.74
CA LYS A 123 -2.29 25.05 2.99
C LYS A 123 -3.41 26.04 3.31
N LEU A 124 -3.92 26.74 2.30
CA LEU A 124 -5.05 27.64 2.46
C LEU A 124 -6.30 26.89 2.93
N ASN A 125 -6.60 25.73 2.33
CA ASN A 125 -7.73 24.89 2.71
C ASN A 125 -7.65 24.49 4.19
N GLU A 126 -6.50 23.99 4.60
CA GLU A 126 -6.29 23.46 5.95
C GLU A 126 -6.17 24.57 7.01
N ASN A 127 -5.44 25.65 6.74
CA ASN A 127 -5.28 26.76 7.69
C ASN A 127 -6.60 27.51 7.96
N LYS A 128 -7.56 27.39 7.06
CA LYS A 128 -8.90 27.98 7.18
C LYS A 128 -9.98 26.92 7.40
N PHE A 129 -9.60 25.69 7.75
CA PHE A 129 -10.56 24.64 8.07
C PHE A 129 -11.48 25.10 9.21
N SER A 130 -12.77 24.84 9.07
CA SER A 130 -13.78 25.22 10.05
C SER A 130 -14.67 24.04 10.39
N THR A 131 -15.16 24.04 11.62
CA THR A 131 -16.19 23.11 12.11
C THR A 131 -17.48 23.81 12.53
N LYS A 132 -17.56 25.14 12.33
CA LYS A 132 -18.65 25.98 12.84
C LYS A 132 -20.00 25.59 12.25
N ASP A 133 -20.04 25.36 10.94
CA ASP A 133 -21.26 25.06 10.16
C ASP A 133 -21.21 23.63 9.58
N GLY A 134 -20.40 22.77 10.22
CA GLY A 134 -19.96 21.48 9.69
C GLY A 134 -18.46 21.49 9.33
N PRO A 135 -17.83 20.32 9.20
CA PRO A 135 -16.43 20.24 8.80
C PRO A 135 -16.28 20.66 7.34
N GLU A 136 -15.51 21.73 7.12
CA GLU A 136 -15.29 22.28 5.79
C GLU A 136 -13.91 22.92 5.68
N GLY A 137 -13.19 22.60 4.60
CA GLY A 137 -11.93 23.24 4.26
C GLY A 137 -12.15 24.67 3.75
N GLY A 138 -11.22 25.58 4.01
CA GLY A 138 -11.45 27.01 3.79
C GLY A 138 -11.18 27.53 2.39
N ILE A 139 -10.87 26.68 1.40
CA ILE A 139 -10.79 27.09 0.00
C ILE A 139 -12.17 27.12 -0.65
N ASP A 140 -12.43 28.08 -1.53
CA ASP A 140 -13.67 28.10 -2.30
C ASP A 140 -13.68 26.99 -3.36
N PRO A 141 -14.84 26.34 -3.62
CA PRO A 141 -14.97 25.40 -4.72
C PRO A 141 -14.63 26.03 -6.08
N ALA A 142 -13.90 25.31 -6.92
CA ALA A 142 -13.59 25.78 -8.27
C ALA A 142 -14.86 25.86 -9.14
N PRO A 143 -14.88 26.71 -10.18
CA PRO A 143 -15.96 26.70 -11.17
C PRO A 143 -16.13 25.32 -11.83
N ILE A 144 -17.34 24.97 -12.24
CA ILE A 144 -17.66 23.66 -12.87
C ILE A 144 -16.72 23.30 -14.04
N ALA A 145 -16.34 24.28 -14.86
CA ALA A 145 -15.41 24.05 -15.97
C ALA A 145 -14.03 23.56 -15.50
N VAL A 146 -13.56 23.98 -14.32
CA VAL A 146 -12.31 23.50 -13.71
C VAL A 146 -12.52 22.13 -13.07
N GLN A 147 -13.66 21.91 -12.41
CA GLN A 147 -14.01 20.59 -11.86
C GLN A 147 -14.01 19.52 -12.95
N ASN A 148 -14.64 19.79 -14.09
CA ASN A 148 -14.65 18.89 -15.24
C ASN A 148 -13.25 18.59 -15.80
N LYS A 149 -12.29 19.53 -15.68
CA LYS A 149 -10.90 19.28 -16.10
C LYS A 149 -10.12 18.41 -15.11
N MET A 150 -10.54 18.41 -13.85
CA MET A 150 -9.88 17.65 -12.77
C MET A 150 -10.60 16.34 -12.47
N SER A 151 -11.75 16.05 -13.10
CA SER A 151 -12.56 14.87 -12.80
C SER A 151 -11.78 13.57 -12.98
N ASP A 152 -11.00 13.45 -14.07
CA ASP A 152 -10.25 12.21 -14.34
C ASP A 152 -9.12 11.99 -13.34
N VAL A 153 -8.49 13.08 -12.87
CA VAL A 153 -7.47 13.03 -11.80
C VAL A 153 -8.11 12.57 -10.49
N LEU A 154 -9.24 13.17 -10.11
CA LEU A 154 -9.95 12.81 -8.88
C LEU A 154 -10.49 11.37 -8.94
N ASN A 155 -11.01 10.94 -10.09
CA ASN A 155 -11.47 9.58 -10.31
C ASN A 155 -10.33 8.56 -10.25
N PHE A 156 -9.18 8.88 -10.85
CA PHE A 156 -7.99 8.05 -10.76
C PHE A 156 -7.52 7.88 -9.31
N ASN A 157 -7.37 8.99 -8.59
CA ASN A 157 -7.03 8.98 -7.17
C ASN A 157 -8.02 8.16 -6.35
N ALA A 158 -9.33 8.38 -6.52
CA ALA A 158 -10.36 7.64 -5.81
C ALA A 158 -10.35 6.14 -6.15
N SER A 159 -10.06 5.77 -7.40
CA SER A 159 -10.00 4.36 -7.80
C SER A 159 -8.86 3.60 -7.12
N LEU A 160 -7.70 4.23 -6.93
CA LEU A 160 -6.58 3.63 -6.20
C LEU A 160 -6.95 3.38 -4.74
N LEU A 161 -7.63 4.36 -4.11
CA LEU A 161 -8.10 4.26 -2.74
C LEU A 161 -9.15 3.15 -2.58
N VAL A 162 -10.24 3.20 -3.36
CA VAL A 162 -11.34 2.21 -3.29
C VAL A 162 -10.81 0.79 -3.46
N ASN A 163 -9.99 0.57 -4.50
CA ASN A 163 -9.48 -0.76 -4.80
C ASN A 163 -8.57 -1.28 -3.68
N LYS A 164 -7.70 -0.41 -3.14
CA LYS A 164 -6.78 -0.82 -2.09
C LYS A 164 -7.48 -1.03 -0.75
N GLU A 165 -8.44 -0.19 -0.38
CA GLU A 165 -9.24 -0.41 0.84
C GLU A 165 -10.08 -1.68 0.76
N ALA A 166 -10.68 -1.97 -0.40
CA ALA A 166 -11.39 -3.23 -0.62
C ALA A 166 -10.46 -4.44 -0.45
N GLU A 167 -9.23 -4.36 -0.97
CA GLU A 167 -8.22 -5.42 -0.84
C GLU A 167 -7.74 -5.60 0.60
N VAL A 168 -7.37 -4.53 1.31
CA VAL A 168 -6.66 -4.63 2.59
C VAL A 168 -7.58 -4.57 3.81
N LEU A 169 -8.77 -4.00 3.68
CA LEU A 169 -9.75 -3.86 4.76
C LEU A 169 -11.00 -4.72 4.54
N GLY A 170 -11.23 -5.21 3.32
CA GLY A 170 -12.45 -5.95 2.98
C GLY A 170 -13.72 -5.10 3.04
N ILE A 171 -13.59 -3.78 2.95
CA ILE A 171 -14.73 -2.85 3.00
C ILE A 171 -15.13 -2.38 1.59
N PRO A 172 -16.42 -2.23 1.30
CA PRO A 172 -16.85 -1.57 0.08
C PRO A 172 -16.73 -0.04 0.21
N GLY A 173 -16.30 0.62 -0.86
CA GLY A 173 -16.24 2.09 -0.93
C GLY A 173 -14.85 2.66 -0.66
N ALA A 174 -14.81 3.93 -0.26
CA ALA A 174 -13.59 4.64 0.12
C ALA A 174 -13.81 5.42 1.42
N SER A 175 -12.80 5.40 2.27
CA SER A 175 -12.68 6.18 3.48
C SER A 175 -11.40 7.01 3.46
N VAL A 176 -11.43 8.15 4.16
CA VAL A 176 -10.25 8.99 4.35
C VAL A 176 -10.19 9.45 5.80
N PRO A 177 -8.99 9.69 6.35
CA PRO A 177 -7.68 9.58 5.70
C PRO A 177 -7.21 8.14 5.51
N PHE A 178 -6.34 7.91 4.52
CA PHE A 178 -5.70 6.61 4.29
C PHE A 178 -4.22 6.81 3.95
N LEU A 179 -3.35 6.41 4.89
CA LEU A 179 -1.91 6.62 4.77
C LEU A 179 -1.23 5.37 4.21
N VAL A 180 -0.28 5.58 3.31
CA VAL A 180 0.55 4.53 2.71
C VAL A 180 2.01 4.90 2.87
N TYR A 181 2.80 4.02 3.47
CA TYR A 181 4.24 4.23 3.63
C TYR A 181 5.00 2.92 3.43
N ARG A 182 6.32 3.04 3.21
CA ARG A 182 7.21 1.89 3.11
C ARG A 182 8.06 1.79 4.37
N GLN A 183 8.12 0.60 4.96
CA GLN A 183 8.98 0.31 6.11
C GLN A 183 9.59 -1.09 5.94
N ASP A 184 10.91 -1.20 6.06
CA ASP A 184 11.64 -2.47 5.92
C ASP A 184 11.31 -3.20 4.60
N GLY A 185 11.21 -2.42 3.51
CA GLY A 185 10.86 -2.90 2.16
C GLY A 185 9.39 -3.30 1.96
N LYS A 186 8.56 -3.24 3.00
CA LYS A 186 7.13 -3.58 2.93
C LYS A 186 6.27 -2.34 2.83
N ILE A 187 5.23 -2.40 2.01
CA ILE A 187 4.20 -1.36 1.98
C ILE A 187 3.26 -1.57 3.17
N ARG A 188 2.94 -0.48 3.86
CA ARG A 188 2.10 -0.45 5.06
C ARG A 188 0.96 0.53 4.83
N TYR A 189 -0.19 0.18 5.38
CA TYR A 189 -1.45 0.90 5.22
C TYR A 189 -1.98 1.30 6.60
N VAL A 190 -2.44 2.53 6.75
CA VAL A 190 -3.05 3.04 7.98
C VAL A 190 -4.35 3.76 7.61
N PRO A 191 -5.52 3.10 7.75
CA PRO A 191 -6.80 3.76 7.61
C PRO A 191 -7.11 4.61 8.85
N GLY A 192 -7.72 5.77 8.63
CA GLY A 192 -8.14 6.68 9.69
C GLY A 192 -6.97 7.32 10.45
N LEU A 193 -7.26 7.76 11.68
CA LEU A 193 -6.27 8.40 12.55
C LEU A 193 -5.22 7.38 13.05
N PRO A 194 -3.91 7.62 12.82
CA PRO A 194 -2.89 6.78 13.40
C PRO A 194 -2.86 6.89 14.93
N ASN A 195 -2.72 5.76 15.61
CA ASN A 195 -2.41 5.73 17.04
C ASN A 195 -0.91 6.02 17.29
N ASN A 196 -0.52 6.18 18.55
CA ASN A 196 0.87 6.50 18.92
C ASN A 196 1.91 5.52 18.36
N LYS A 197 1.59 4.23 18.28
CA LYS A 197 2.49 3.22 17.72
C LYS A 197 2.65 3.44 16.22
N GLN A 198 1.54 3.64 15.50
CA GLN A 198 1.56 3.89 14.06
C GLN A 198 2.29 5.20 13.73
N TRP A 199 2.10 6.26 14.50
CA TRP A 199 2.87 7.50 14.31
C TRP A 199 4.38 7.30 14.48
N SER A 200 4.77 6.53 15.51
CA SER A 200 6.18 6.18 15.71
C SER A 200 6.76 5.38 14.54
N GLU A 201 5.99 4.44 13.99
CA GLU A 201 6.39 3.66 12.80
C GLU A 201 6.54 4.55 11.56
N ILE A 202 5.58 5.46 11.35
CA ILE A 202 5.56 6.37 10.19
C ILE A 202 6.79 7.30 10.19
N ILE A 203 7.12 7.95 11.31
CA ILE A 203 8.23 8.92 11.38
C ILE A 203 9.61 8.28 11.37
N HIS A 204 9.70 6.98 11.65
CA HIS A 204 10.94 6.21 11.63
C HIS A 204 10.96 5.17 10.50
N ALA A 205 10.06 5.29 9.52
CA ALA A 205 10.02 4.43 8.36
C ALA A 205 11.33 4.58 7.58
N GLN A 206 12.17 3.54 7.58
CA GLN A 206 13.39 3.47 6.77
C GLN A 206 13.32 2.27 5.83
#